data_AF-A0A2N2MB12-F1
#
_entry.id   AF-A0A2N2MB12-F1
#
_cell.length_a   1.000
_cell.length_b   1.000
_cell.length_c   1.000
_cell.angle_alpha   90.00
_cell.angle_beta   90.00
_cell.angle_gamma   90.00
#
_symmetry.space_group_name_H-M   'P 1'
#
loop_
_entity.id
_entity.type
_entity.pdbx_description
1 polymer ?
#
loop_
_entity_poly.entity_id
_entity_poly.type
_entity_poly.pdbx_seq_one_letter_code
_entity_poly.pdbx_strand_id
1 'polypeptide(L)'
;MNFEYMLWLGAGMLGAYILNRNPGKLVFGRNFQGSMIRSALSVIVLVGVMSGPLLLVLALLLPPKKLCPSCYSAVPQIETICPNCSAYVPDVQPKSKTAKEELTESKLSHFSPEVQAAVQKGYKDISLVSLFLLIGPIIVGLIFGVYVMKESDTGTVVMCVSMPLGFILAGLWGAYAVPRWREWALKQPGVKPDELQKAAEVATLVWPKGHFFEKLEFKIRKK
;
A
#
# COMPACT_ATOMS: atom_id res chain seq x y z
N MET A 1 5.86 4.29 2.00
CA MET A 1 4.72 5.19 1.77
C MET A 1 4.43 5.82 3.13
N ASN A 2 4.50 7.15 3.26
CA ASN A 2 4.50 7.79 4.59
C ASN A 2 3.08 7.82 5.15
N PHE A 3 2.91 7.29 6.37
CA PHE A 3 1.65 7.20 7.11
C PHE A 3 0.92 8.54 7.25
N GLU A 4 1.67 9.65 7.38
CA GLU A 4 1.13 11.00 7.45
C GLU A 4 0.28 11.35 6.21
N TYR A 5 0.72 11.00 5.00
CA TYR A 5 -0.05 11.27 3.79
C TYR A 5 -1.38 10.53 3.77
N MET A 6 -1.47 9.35 4.41
CA MET A 6 -2.70 8.57 4.49
C MET A 6 -3.67 9.11 5.55
N LEU A 7 -3.16 9.63 6.67
CA LEU A 7 -4.00 10.36 7.65
C LEU A 7 -4.63 11.61 7.02
N TRP A 8 -3.87 12.36 6.22
CA TRP A 8 -4.39 13.52 5.50
C TRP A 8 -5.45 13.14 4.46
N LEU A 9 -5.28 12.02 3.74
CA LEU A 9 -6.28 11.52 2.80
C LEU A 9 -7.57 11.07 3.51
N GLY A 10 -7.46 10.34 4.62
CA GLY A 10 -8.61 9.90 5.41
C GLY A 10 -9.39 11.08 6.01
N ALA A 11 -8.68 12.08 6.56
CA ALA A 11 -9.30 13.30 7.08
C ALA A 11 -9.96 14.13 5.98
N GLY A 12 -9.34 14.22 4.80
CA GLY A 12 -9.91 14.92 3.64
C GLY A 12 -11.22 14.27 3.15
N MET A 13 -11.27 12.94 3.08
CA MET A 13 -12.50 12.23 2.68
C MET A 13 -13.62 12.36 3.73
N LEU A 14 -13.28 12.31 5.02
CA LEU A 14 -14.26 12.51 6.10
C LEU A 14 -14.80 13.94 6.10
N GLY A 15 -13.94 14.94 5.89
CA GLY A 15 -14.33 16.34 5.74
C GLY A 15 -15.28 16.56 4.56
N ALA A 16 -14.98 15.98 3.40
CA ALA A 16 -15.85 16.03 2.23
C ALA A 16 -17.22 15.36 2.48
N TYR A 17 -17.23 14.21 3.18
CA TYR A 17 -18.46 13.52 3.56
C TYR A 17 -19.34 14.34 4.53
N ILE A 18 -18.74 14.95 5.56
CA ILE A 18 -19.47 15.79 6.53
C ILE A 18 -20.06 17.03 5.85
N LEU A 19 -19.29 17.67 4.95
CA LEU A 19 -19.76 18.82 4.16
C LEU A 19 -20.93 18.45 3.24
N ASN A 20 -20.93 17.23 2.69
CA ASN A 20 -22.03 16.75 1.84
C ASN A 20 -23.32 16.47 2.65
N ARG A 21 -23.21 16.05 3.91
CA ARG A 21 -24.36 15.59 4.72
C ARG A 21 -25.17 16.70 5.40
N ASN A 22 -24.66 17.93 5.48
CA ASN A 22 -25.32 19.07 6.14
C ASN A 22 -25.42 20.33 5.25
N PRO A 23 -26.05 20.26 4.06
CA PRO A 23 -26.12 21.40 3.14
C PRO A 23 -27.04 22.54 3.64
N GLY A 24 -27.81 22.31 4.73
CA GLY A 24 -28.85 23.23 5.22
C GLY A 24 -28.42 24.21 6.30
N LYS A 25 -27.19 24.12 6.86
CA LYS A 25 -26.72 25.05 7.91
C LYS A 25 -25.76 26.13 7.43
N LEU A 26 -25.36 26.11 6.15
CA LEU A 26 -24.72 27.26 5.50
C LEU A 26 -25.81 28.02 4.77
N VAL A 27 -26.41 28.98 5.48
CA VAL A 27 -27.41 29.90 4.93
C VAL A 27 -26.70 30.81 3.94
N PHE A 28 -26.62 30.38 2.69
CA PHE A 28 -26.37 31.24 1.54
C PHE A 28 -27.48 31.00 0.52
N GLY A 29 -28.11 32.11 0.10
CA GLY A 29 -29.43 32.18 -0.52
C GLY A 29 -29.68 31.29 -1.74
N ARG A 30 -30.96 30.92 -1.88
CA ARG A 30 -31.59 30.11 -2.94
C ARG A 30 -31.42 30.78 -4.32
N ASN A 31 -31.31 30.08 -5.45
CA ASN A 31 -32.41 29.34 -6.06
C ASN A 31 -31.94 28.29 -7.09
N PHE A 32 -32.45 27.06 -6.90
CA PHE A 32 -33.07 26.21 -7.93
C PHE A 32 -32.28 25.65 -9.14
N GLN A 33 -30.96 25.43 -9.03
CA GLN A 33 -30.21 24.62 -10.02
C GLN A 33 -29.16 23.66 -9.39
N GLY A 34 -29.27 23.37 -8.09
CA GLY A 34 -28.20 22.72 -7.31
C GLY A 34 -28.27 21.18 -7.19
N SER A 35 -29.36 20.51 -7.62
CA SER A 35 -29.50 19.06 -7.42
C SER A 35 -28.58 18.24 -8.35
N MET A 36 -28.58 18.53 -9.65
CA MET A 36 -27.69 17.84 -10.60
C MET A 36 -26.21 18.12 -10.34
N ILE A 37 -25.86 19.35 -9.97
CA ILE A 37 -24.47 19.75 -9.74
C ILE A 37 -23.90 19.04 -8.49
N ARG A 38 -24.72 18.81 -7.46
CA ARG A 38 -24.31 18.06 -6.26
C ARG A 38 -24.09 16.58 -6.55
N SER A 39 -24.97 15.95 -7.33
CA SER A 39 -24.77 14.56 -7.77
C SER A 39 -23.52 14.43 -8.65
N ALA A 40 -23.31 15.37 -9.58
CA ALA A 40 -22.14 15.37 -10.46
C ALA A 40 -20.82 15.56 -9.68
N LEU A 41 -20.76 16.49 -8.71
CA LEU A 41 -19.58 16.69 -7.87
C LEU A 41 -19.28 15.49 -6.98
N SER A 42 -20.30 14.86 -6.40
CA SER A 42 -20.12 13.65 -5.59
C SER A 42 -19.59 12.48 -6.44
N VAL A 43 -20.06 12.34 -7.68
CA VAL A 43 -19.56 11.33 -8.62
C VAL A 43 -18.13 11.64 -9.06
N ILE A 44 -17.79 12.89 -9.35
CA ILE A 44 -16.42 13.29 -9.75
C ILE A 44 -15.42 13.04 -8.61
N VAL A 45 -15.79 13.33 -7.36
CA VAL A 45 -14.93 13.04 -6.20
C VAL A 45 -14.78 11.54 -5.98
N LEU A 46 -15.86 10.75 -6.09
CA LEU A 46 -15.79 9.28 -6.01
C LEU A 46 -14.95 8.67 -7.13
N VAL A 47 -15.16 9.10 -8.38
CA VAL A 47 -14.41 8.62 -9.54
C VAL A 47 -12.95 9.05 -9.45
N GLY A 48 -12.65 10.28 -9.05
CA GLY A 48 -11.27 10.75 -8.88
C GLY A 48 -10.52 9.98 -7.78
N VAL A 49 -11.18 9.72 -6.64
CA VAL A 49 -10.56 9.02 -5.51
C VAL A 49 -10.44 7.51 -5.75
N MET A 50 -11.37 6.89 -6.47
CA MET A 50 -11.31 5.46 -6.81
C MET A 50 -10.45 5.15 -8.04
N SER A 51 -10.40 6.05 -9.03
CA SER A 51 -9.61 5.83 -10.25
C SER A 51 -8.11 5.94 -10.00
N GLY A 52 -7.65 6.81 -9.10
CA GLY A 52 -6.22 6.97 -8.81
C GLY A 52 -5.54 5.65 -8.37
N PRO A 53 -6.02 4.99 -7.31
CA PRO A 53 -5.46 3.71 -6.85
C PRO A 53 -5.67 2.58 -7.85
N LEU A 54 -6.83 2.53 -8.53
CA LEU A 54 -7.10 1.47 -9.51
C LEU A 54 -6.22 1.60 -10.75
N LEU A 55 -6.02 2.81 -11.28
CA LEU A 55 -5.10 3.09 -12.38
C LEU A 55 -3.65 2.84 -11.97
N LEU A 56 -3.28 3.12 -10.72
CA LEU A 56 -1.96 2.78 -10.19
C LEU A 56 -1.76 1.26 -10.14
N VAL A 57 -2.74 0.51 -9.62
CA VAL A 57 -2.69 -0.95 -9.59
C VAL A 57 -2.69 -1.53 -11.01
N LEU A 58 -3.50 -1.02 -11.93
CA LEU A 58 -3.52 -1.44 -13.33
C LEU A 58 -2.20 -1.13 -14.03
N ALA A 59 -1.61 0.05 -13.78
CA ALA A 59 -0.29 0.41 -14.30
C ALA A 59 0.83 -0.46 -13.72
N LEU A 60 0.71 -0.90 -12.47
CA LEU A 60 1.63 -1.86 -11.85
C LEU A 60 1.46 -3.30 -12.36
N LEU A 61 0.24 -3.67 -12.79
CA LEU A 61 -0.08 -4.99 -13.34
C LEU A 61 0.24 -5.10 -14.83
N LEU A 62 0.18 -4.01 -15.59
CA LEU A 62 0.57 -3.99 -16.98
C LEU A 62 2.11 -4.12 -17.08
N PRO A 63 2.63 -5.17 -17.72
CA PRO A 63 4.07 -5.28 -17.91
C PRO A 63 4.55 -4.09 -18.75
N PRO A 64 5.68 -3.45 -18.39
CA PRO A 64 6.21 -2.35 -19.19
C PRO A 64 6.48 -2.85 -20.61
N LYS A 65 5.78 -2.27 -21.59
CA LYS A 65 6.02 -2.53 -23.01
C LYS A 65 7.36 -1.91 -23.37
N LYS A 66 8.31 -2.73 -23.81
CA LYS A 66 9.59 -2.24 -24.32
C LYS A 66 9.38 -1.80 -25.77
N LEU A 67 9.76 -0.57 -26.07
CA LEU A 67 9.83 -0.05 -27.43
C LEU A 67 11.24 -0.30 -27.97
N CYS A 68 11.35 -0.85 -29.17
CA CYS A 68 12.65 -0.97 -29.83
C CYS A 68 13.22 0.43 -30.11
N PRO A 69 14.47 0.75 -29.76
CA PRO A 69 15.04 2.08 -30.02
C PRO A 69 15.18 2.40 -31.51
N SER A 70 15.26 1.38 -32.37
CA SER A 70 15.45 1.57 -33.81
C SER A 70 14.14 1.78 -34.57
N CYS A 71 13.04 1.12 -34.17
CA CYS A 71 11.78 1.13 -34.93
C CYS A 71 10.54 1.46 -34.09
N TYR A 72 10.70 1.75 -32.79
CA TYR A 72 9.64 2.06 -31.83
C TYR A 72 8.48 1.04 -31.79
N SER A 73 8.70 -0.18 -32.29
CA SER A 73 7.71 -1.26 -32.21
C SER A 73 7.79 -1.94 -30.84
N ALA A 74 6.66 -2.39 -30.31
CA ALA A 74 6.61 -3.14 -29.05
C ALA A 74 7.24 -4.53 -29.24
N VAL A 75 8.27 -4.86 -28.47
CA VAL A 75 8.98 -6.16 -28.56
C VAL A 75 8.62 -7.04 -27.36
N PRO A 76 8.23 -8.31 -27.55
CA PRO A 76 8.02 -9.26 -26.47
C PRO A 76 9.33 -9.50 -25.71
N GLN A 77 9.31 -9.55 -24.38
CA GLN A 77 10.52 -9.53 -23.53
C GLN A 77 11.46 -10.74 -23.65
N ILE A 78 11.12 -11.73 -24.47
CA ILE A 78 11.82 -13.01 -24.58
C ILE A 78 12.74 -13.04 -25.81
N GLU A 79 12.57 -12.11 -26.75
CA GLU A 79 13.34 -12.09 -28.00
C GLU A 79 14.45 -11.05 -27.96
N THR A 80 15.68 -11.49 -28.23
CA THR A 80 16.88 -10.65 -28.37
C THR A 80 16.94 -9.90 -29.71
N ILE A 81 16.05 -10.24 -30.66
CA ILE A 81 16.02 -9.66 -32.00
C ILE A 81 14.63 -9.09 -32.25
N CYS A 82 14.55 -7.81 -32.64
CA CYS A 82 13.26 -7.21 -32.98
C CYS A 82 12.72 -7.78 -34.31
N PRO A 83 11.49 -8.31 -34.36
CA PRO A 83 10.95 -8.93 -35.58
C PRO A 83 10.74 -7.94 -36.74
N ASN A 84 10.65 -6.64 -36.45
CA ASN A 84 10.32 -5.62 -37.45
C ASN A 84 11.56 -4.94 -38.06
N CYS A 85 12.72 -5.00 -37.41
CA CYS A 85 13.93 -4.33 -37.89
C CYS A 85 15.21 -5.16 -37.78
N SER A 86 15.12 -6.39 -37.28
CA SER A 86 16.25 -7.30 -37.04
C SER A 86 17.37 -6.71 -36.18
N ALA A 87 17.13 -5.56 -35.53
CA ALA A 87 18.10 -4.96 -34.63
C ALA A 87 18.22 -5.83 -33.38
N TYR A 88 19.46 -6.12 -33.00
CA TYR A 88 19.78 -6.73 -31.72
C TYR A 88 19.35 -5.78 -30.60
N VAL A 89 18.44 -6.25 -29.76
CA VAL A 89 18.07 -5.56 -28.53
C VAL A 89 19.01 -6.15 -27.48
N PRO A 90 19.99 -5.39 -26.97
CA PRO A 90 20.92 -5.90 -25.97
C PRO A 90 20.13 -6.51 -24.82
N ASP A 91 20.54 -7.71 -24.39
CA ASP A 91 19.91 -8.44 -23.28
C ASP A 91 19.78 -7.48 -22.11
N VAL A 92 18.53 -7.08 -21.85
CA VAL A 92 18.23 -6.27 -20.69
C VAL A 92 18.42 -7.21 -19.52
N GLN A 93 19.52 -6.98 -18.78
CA GLN A 93 19.84 -7.60 -17.50
C GLN A 93 18.55 -8.01 -16.77
N PRO A 94 18.45 -9.28 -16.31
CA PRO A 94 17.21 -9.87 -15.82
C PRO A 94 16.53 -8.89 -14.87
N LYS A 95 15.36 -8.37 -15.30
CA LYS A 95 14.57 -7.29 -14.67
C LYS A 95 15.32 -6.66 -13.50
N SER A 96 16.09 -5.60 -13.78
CA SER A 96 16.76 -4.83 -12.72
C SER A 96 15.77 -4.68 -11.58
N LYS A 97 16.12 -5.23 -10.42
CA LYS A 97 15.30 -5.10 -9.22
C LYS A 97 14.97 -3.62 -9.11
N THR A 98 13.77 -3.29 -8.68
CA THR A 98 13.39 -1.87 -8.60
C THR A 98 14.52 -1.11 -7.91
N ALA A 99 14.93 0.07 -8.36
CA ALA A 99 16.13 0.75 -7.82
C ALA A 99 16.13 0.84 -6.28
N LYS A 100 14.93 0.80 -5.68
CA LYS A 100 14.68 0.68 -4.25
C LYS A 100 15.04 -0.69 -3.66
N GLU A 101 14.69 -1.80 -4.33
CA GLU A 101 15.13 -3.14 -3.95
C GLU A 101 16.64 -3.30 -4.07
N GLU A 102 17.27 -2.81 -5.14
CA GLU A 102 18.75 -2.85 -5.29
C GLU A 102 19.43 -2.08 -4.16
N LEU A 103 18.91 -0.89 -3.83
CA LEU A 103 19.43 -0.09 -2.71
C LEU A 103 19.24 -0.79 -1.36
N THR A 104 18.10 -1.46 -1.17
CA THR A 104 17.79 -2.16 0.07
C THR A 104 18.69 -3.39 0.22
N GLU A 105 18.85 -4.16 -0.84
CA GLU A 105 19.71 -5.34 -0.90
C GLU A 105 21.19 -4.98 -0.71
N SER A 106 21.66 -3.91 -1.37
CA SER A 106 23.00 -3.37 -1.15
C SER A 106 23.23 -2.99 0.31
N LYS A 107 22.29 -2.29 0.96
CA LYS A 107 22.41 -1.95 2.38
C LYS A 107 22.34 -3.18 3.29
N LEU A 108 21.57 -4.20 2.93
CA LEU A 108 21.45 -5.43 3.70
C LEU A 108 22.68 -6.34 3.60
N SER A 109 23.45 -6.25 2.52
CA SER A 109 24.65 -7.07 2.29
C SER A 109 25.75 -6.91 3.35
N HIS A 110 25.73 -5.80 4.10
CA HIS A 110 26.66 -5.54 5.20
C HIS A 110 26.36 -6.33 6.48
N PHE A 111 25.17 -6.93 6.61
CA PHE A 111 24.79 -7.69 7.80
C PHE A 111 25.08 -9.18 7.65
N SER A 112 25.16 -9.90 8.76
CA SER A 112 25.38 -11.35 8.74
C SER A 112 24.29 -12.08 7.93
N PRO A 113 24.61 -13.19 7.26
CA PRO A 113 23.63 -13.92 6.45
C PRO A 113 22.44 -14.43 7.27
N GLU A 114 22.65 -14.73 8.56
CA GLU A 114 21.59 -15.13 9.49
C GLU A 114 20.61 -13.99 9.76
N VAL A 115 21.13 -12.76 9.95
CA VAL A 115 20.31 -11.56 10.12
C VAL A 115 19.51 -11.26 8.85
N GLN A 116 20.15 -11.35 7.68
CA GLN A 116 19.46 -11.15 6.40
C GLN A 116 18.32 -12.14 6.20
N ALA A 117 18.55 -13.44 6.48
CA ALA A 117 17.53 -14.47 6.39
C ALA A 117 16.37 -14.21 7.37
N ALA A 118 16.67 -13.79 8.61
CA ALA A 118 15.66 -13.47 9.61
C ALA A 118 14.78 -12.27 9.19
N VAL A 119 15.39 -11.22 8.65
CA VAL A 119 14.69 -10.03 8.14
C VAL A 119 13.85 -10.36 6.91
N GLN A 120 14.39 -11.12 5.95
CA GLN A 120 13.63 -11.54 4.77
C GLN A 120 12.40 -12.37 5.14
N LYS A 121 12.53 -13.28 6.10
CA LYS A 121 11.40 -14.05 6.59
C LYS A 121 10.36 -13.14 7.27
N GLY A 122 10.81 -12.25 8.15
CA GLY A 122 9.93 -11.29 8.81
C GLY A 122 9.17 -10.40 7.83
N TYR A 123 9.87 -9.93 6.79
CA TYR A 123 9.26 -9.13 5.74
C TYR A 123 8.16 -9.89 5.01
N LYS A 124 8.41 -11.14 4.61
CA LYS A 124 7.39 -11.97 3.95
C LYS A 124 6.19 -12.22 4.87
N ASP A 125 6.43 -12.67 6.09
CA ASP A 125 5.36 -13.07 7.02
C ASP A 125 4.51 -11.86 7.46
N ILE A 126 5.14 -10.74 7.82
CA ILE A 126 4.46 -9.56 8.34
C ILE A 126 3.82 -8.76 7.20
N SER A 127 4.54 -8.51 6.10
CA SER A 127 4.05 -7.65 5.03
C SER A 127 2.93 -8.31 4.23
N LEU A 128 3.00 -9.63 3.98
CA LEU A 128 1.95 -10.35 3.24
C LEU A 128 0.61 -10.30 3.98
N VAL A 129 0.64 -10.58 5.28
CA VAL A 129 -0.58 -10.56 6.11
C VAL A 129 -1.08 -9.13 6.29
N SER A 130 -0.19 -8.15 6.50
CA SER A 130 -0.59 -6.74 6.59
C SER A 130 -1.24 -6.25 5.29
N LEU A 131 -0.71 -6.65 4.14
CA LEU A 131 -1.30 -6.33 2.83
C LEU A 131 -2.70 -6.93 2.68
N PHE A 132 -2.87 -8.18 3.10
CA PHE A 132 -4.18 -8.84 3.07
C PHE A 132 -5.18 -8.17 4.02
N LEU A 133 -4.78 -7.81 5.24
CA LEU A 133 -5.62 -7.12 6.21
C LEU A 133 -5.95 -5.68 5.80
N LEU A 134 -5.07 -5.03 5.04
CA LEU A 134 -5.30 -3.69 4.52
C LEU A 134 -6.27 -3.72 3.32
N ILE A 135 -6.01 -4.58 2.34
CA ILE A 135 -6.75 -4.63 1.08
C ILE A 135 -8.07 -5.40 1.23
N GLY A 136 -8.11 -6.44 2.07
CA GLY A 136 -9.27 -7.32 2.23
C GLY A 136 -10.56 -6.56 2.58
N PRO A 137 -10.61 -5.78 3.66
CA PRO A 137 -11.78 -4.98 4.03
C PRO A 137 -12.15 -3.96 2.96
N ILE A 138 -11.18 -3.37 2.25
CA ILE A 138 -11.45 -2.44 1.15
C ILE A 138 -12.16 -3.15 0.01
N ILE A 139 -11.66 -4.32 -0.43
CA ILE A 139 -12.30 -5.12 -1.48
C ILE A 139 -13.71 -5.55 -1.05
N VAL A 140 -13.85 -6.10 0.17
CA VAL A 140 -15.15 -6.55 0.71
C VAL A 140 -16.12 -5.38 0.81
N GLY A 141 -15.70 -4.25 1.36
CA GLY A 141 -16.52 -3.05 1.49
C GLY A 141 -16.88 -2.41 0.15
N LEU A 142 -16.02 -2.53 -0.87
CA LEU A 142 -16.31 -2.06 -2.22
C LEU A 142 -17.33 -2.97 -2.92
N ILE A 143 -17.13 -4.29 -2.88
CA ILE A 143 -18.07 -5.26 -3.47
C ILE A 143 -19.44 -5.16 -2.76
N PHE A 144 -19.44 -5.21 -1.43
CA PHE A 144 -20.66 -5.16 -0.63
C PHE A 144 -21.31 -3.78 -0.68
N GLY A 145 -20.52 -2.70 -0.66
CA GLY A 145 -21.00 -1.33 -0.78
C GLY A 145 -21.74 -1.09 -2.09
N VAL A 146 -21.15 -1.51 -3.23
CA VAL A 146 -21.80 -1.42 -4.54
C VAL A 146 -23.08 -2.25 -4.61
N TYR A 147 -23.09 -3.43 -3.97
CA TYR A 147 -24.28 -4.27 -3.90
C TYR A 147 -25.42 -3.58 -3.11
N VAL A 148 -25.12 -3.02 -1.94
CA VAL A 148 -26.10 -2.36 -1.05
C VAL A 148 -26.55 -0.99 -1.57
N MET A 149 -25.70 -0.27 -2.32
CA MET A 149 -26.04 1.03 -2.92
C MET A 149 -27.24 0.96 -3.86
N LYS A 150 -27.57 -0.22 -4.42
CA LYS A 150 -28.76 -0.38 -5.25
C LYS A 150 -30.07 -0.14 -4.48
N GLU A 151 -30.04 -0.32 -3.16
CA GLU A 151 -31.25 -0.30 -2.33
C GLU A 151 -31.26 0.83 -1.29
N SER A 152 -30.09 1.35 -0.86
CA SER A 152 -30.05 2.41 0.15
C SER A 152 -28.72 3.19 0.21
N ASP A 153 -28.76 4.38 0.82
CA ASP A 153 -27.57 5.21 1.16
C ASP A 153 -26.57 4.50 2.11
N THR A 154 -26.96 3.35 2.68
CA THR A 154 -26.13 2.52 3.56
C THR A 154 -24.85 2.07 2.88
N GLY A 155 -24.85 1.87 1.55
CA GLY A 155 -23.67 1.42 0.81
C GLY A 155 -22.50 2.41 0.88
N THR A 156 -22.78 3.72 0.92
CA THR A 156 -21.75 4.76 1.12
C THR A 156 -21.10 4.63 2.50
N VAL A 157 -21.91 4.38 3.54
CA VAL A 157 -21.41 4.22 4.91
C VAL A 157 -20.51 3.00 5.02
N VAL A 158 -20.89 1.88 4.39
CA VAL A 158 -20.07 0.66 4.34
C VAL A 158 -18.70 0.94 3.74
N MET A 159 -18.64 1.64 2.60
CA MET A 159 -17.37 1.97 1.94
C MET A 159 -16.53 2.93 2.79
N CYS A 160 -17.15 3.91 3.45
CA CYS A 160 -16.44 4.85 4.33
C CYS A 160 -15.88 4.16 5.59
N VAL A 161 -16.54 3.11 6.09
CA VAL A 161 -16.09 2.36 7.29
C VAL A 161 -15.06 1.29 6.94
N SER A 162 -15.14 0.68 5.77
CA SER A 162 -14.24 -0.43 5.40
C SER A 162 -12.78 0.02 5.24
N MET A 163 -12.55 1.24 4.74
CA MET A 163 -11.22 1.80 4.56
C MET A 163 -10.43 1.99 5.88
N PRO A 164 -10.95 2.73 6.90
CA PRO A 164 -10.27 2.84 8.18
C PRO A 164 -10.19 1.49 8.91
N LEU A 165 -11.14 0.58 8.70
CA LEU A 165 -11.12 -0.75 9.30
C LEU A 165 -9.89 -1.56 8.84
N GLY A 166 -9.60 -1.59 7.54
CA GLY A 166 -8.40 -2.27 7.02
C GLY A 166 -7.11 -1.69 7.60
N PHE A 167 -7.08 -0.38 7.81
CA PHE A 167 -5.95 0.31 8.41
C PHE A 167 -5.73 -0.10 9.88
N ILE A 168 -6.79 -0.10 10.68
CA ILE A 168 -6.76 -0.49 12.08
C ILE A 168 -6.33 -1.96 12.21
N LEU A 169 -6.87 -2.85 11.38
CA LEU A 169 -6.52 -4.27 11.39
C LEU A 169 -5.06 -4.51 11.04
N ALA A 170 -4.55 -3.87 9.98
CA ALA A 170 -3.14 -3.96 9.60
C ALA A 170 -2.21 -3.40 10.69
N GLY A 171 -2.59 -2.28 11.32
CA GLY A 171 -1.84 -1.68 12.43
C GLY A 171 -1.79 -2.57 13.67
N LEU A 172 -2.93 -3.14 14.08
CA LEU A 172 -3.01 -4.09 15.20
C LEU A 172 -2.20 -5.35 14.93
N TRP A 173 -2.24 -5.86 13.70
CA TRP A 173 -1.42 -7.00 13.30
C TRP A 173 0.07 -6.69 13.38
N GLY A 174 0.51 -5.54 12.86
CA GLY A 174 1.91 -5.11 12.97
C GLY A 174 2.39 -5.00 14.42
N ALA A 175 1.57 -4.39 15.29
CA ALA A 175 1.84 -4.26 16.72
C ALA A 175 2.01 -5.61 17.45
N TYR A 176 1.36 -6.67 16.95
CA TYR A 176 1.46 -8.03 17.48
C TYR A 176 2.58 -8.86 16.84
N ALA A 177 2.67 -8.82 15.51
CA ALA A 177 3.54 -9.68 14.73
C ALA A 177 5.01 -9.26 14.83
N VAL A 178 5.30 -7.96 14.91
CA VAL A 178 6.68 -7.45 15.00
C VAL A 178 7.39 -7.95 16.27
N PRO A 179 6.84 -7.81 17.50
CA PRO A 179 7.48 -8.35 18.71
C PRO A 179 7.69 -9.86 18.65
N ARG A 180 6.68 -10.59 18.16
CA ARG A 180 6.75 -12.06 18.03
C ARG A 180 7.83 -12.50 17.04
N TRP A 181 7.95 -11.81 15.91
CA TRP A 181 9.02 -12.03 14.94
C TRP A 181 10.40 -11.70 15.54
N ARG A 182 10.52 -10.57 16.26
CA ARG A 182 11.77 -10.17 16.92
C ARG A 182 12.24 -11.23 17.93
N GLU A 183 11.33 -11.75 18.75
CA GLU A 183 11.64 -12.85 19.67
C GLU A 183 12.08 -14.13 18.95
N TRP A 184 11.41 -14.47 17.85
CA TRP A 184 11.78 -15.63 17.04
C TRP A 184 13.17 -15.46 16.39
N ALA A 185 13.46 -14.27 15.87
CA ALA A 185 14.73 -13.95 15.22
C ALA A 185 15.90 -13.97 16.22
N LEU A 186 15.70 -13.45 17.42
CA LEU A 186 16.71 -13.47 18.49
C LEU A 186 16.99 -14.88 19.04
N LYS A 187 16.11 -15.85 18.79
CA LYS A 187 16.36 -17.26 19.12
C LYS A 187 17.21 -17.97 18.07
N GLN A 188 17.43 -17.37 16.90
CA GLN A 188 18.25 -17.98 15.86
C GLN A 188 19.74 -17.87 16.22
N PRO A 189 20.54 -18.93 16.00
CA PRO A 189 21.98 -18.88 16.22
C PRO A 189 22.64 -17.77 15.38
N GLY A 190 23.60 -17.06 15.98
CA GLY A 190 24.39 -16.02 15.29
C GLY A 190 23.71 -14.65 15.15
N VAL A 191 22.42 -14.53 15.47
CA VAL A 191 21.69 -13.25 15.37
C VAL A 191 21.97 -12.36 16.58
N LYS A 192 22.68 -11.24 16.35
CA LYS A 192 22.90 -10.22 17.39
C LYS A 192 21.74 -9.22 17.44
N PRO A 193 21.28 -8.80 18.63
CA PRO A 193 20.10 -7.94 18.77
C PRO A 193 20.28 -6.56 18.12
N ASP A 194 21.47 -5.96 18.25
CA ASP A 194 21.72 -4.63 17.68
C ASP A 194 21.84 -4.66 16.15
N GLU A 195 22.42 -5.72 15.59
CA GLU A 195 22.50 -5.92 14.14
C GLU A 195 21.10 -6.18 13.55
N LEU A 196 20.31 -7.02 14.22
CA LEU A 196 18.94 -7.31 13.80
C LEU A 196 18.07 -6.05 13.76
N GLN A 197 18.12 -5.21 14.79
CA GLN A 197 17.34 -3.96 14.83
C GLN A 197 17.74 -3.02 13.68
N LYS A 198 19.05 -2.80 13.46
CA LYS A 198 19.53 -1.92 12.37
C LYS A 198 19.12 -2.46 11.00
N ALA A 199 19.28 -3.77 10.77
CA ALA A 199 18.89 -4.39 9.51
C ALA A 199 17.37 -4.30 9.27
N ALA A 200 16.57 -4.47 10.31
CA ALA A 200 15.12 -4.37 10.23
C ALA A 200 14.61 -2.93 10.02
N GLU A 201 15.27 -1.92 10.60
CA GLU A 201 15.00 -0.50 10.33
C GLU A 201 15.32 -0.15 8.87
N VAL A 202 16.46 -0.61 8.36
CA VAL A 202 16.86 -0.45 6.95
C VAL A 202 15.84 -1.11 6.01
N ALA A 203 15.34 -2.29 6.38
CA ALA A 203 14.30 -2.99 5.64
C ALA A 203 12.89 -2.40 5.84
N THR A 204 12.74 -1.34 6.63
CA THR A 204 11.44 -0.73 7.01
C THR A 204 10.45 -1.72 7.64
N LEU A 205 10.97 -2.79 8.26
CA LEU A 205 10.18 -3.83 8.92
C LEU A 205 9.79 -3.42 10.34
N VAL A 206 10.67 -2.69 11.01
CA VAL A 206 10.47 -2.18 12.37
C VAL A 206 10.65 -0.67 12.40
N TRP A 207 10.01 -0.05 13.38
CA TRP A 207 10.21 1.37 13.65
C TRP A 207 11.57 1.61 14.33
N PRO A 208 12.19 2.77 14.10
CA PRO A 208 13.36 3.19 14.85
C PRO A 208 13.11 3.22 16.36
N LYS A 209 14.13 2.92 17.16
CA LYS A 209 14.04 3.09 18.62
C LYS A 209 13.66 4.53 18.99
N GLY A 210 12.76 4.68 19.95
CA GLY A 210 12.18 5.95 20.40
C GLY A 210 10.96 6.43 19.61
N HIS A 211 10.60 5.75 18.50
CA HIS A 211 9.47 6.15 17.67
C HIS A 211 8.13 5.90 18.38
N PHE A 212 7.10 6.72 18.12
CA PHE A 212 5.79 6.58 18.76
C PHE A 212 5.17 5.19 18.55
N PHE A 213 5.29 4.64 17.34
CA PHE A 213 4.79 3.30 17.01
C PHE A 213 5.51 2.16 17.74
N GLU A 214 6.76 2.35 18.18
CA GLU A 214 7.43 1.37 19.04
C GLU A 214 6.65 1.19 20.36
N LYS A 215 6.04 2.26 20.87
CA LYS A 215 5.24 2.21 22.11
C LYS A 215 3.91 1.48 21.93
N LEU A 216 3.45 1.31 20.69
CA LEU A 216 2.22 0.57 20.37
C LEU A 216 2.47 -0.93 20.23
N GLU A 217 3.73 -1.38 20.21
CA GLU A 217 4.06 -2.81 20.18
C GLU A 217 3.59 -3.51 21.47
N PHE A 218 2.94 -4.67 21.33
CA PHE A 218 2.50 -5.45 22.48
C PHE A 218 3.69 -6.04 23.23
N LYS A 219 3.81 -5.74 24.52
CA LYS A 219 4.82 -6.34 25.40
C LYS A 219 4.46 -7.81 25.65
N ILE A 220 5.19 -8.72 25.01
CA ILE A 220 5.08 -10.15 25.29
C ILE A 220 5.68 -10.39 26.69
N ARG A 221 4.83 -10.77 27.64
CA ARG A 221 5.28 -11.14 29.00
C ARG A 221 5.86 -12.56 28.91
N LYS A 222 7.18 -12.70 29.15
CA LYS A 222 7.81 -14.02 29.31
C LYS A 222 7.14 -14.72 30.50
N LYS A 223 6.55 -15.90 30.26
CA LYS A 223 6.09 -16.80 31.31
C LYS A 223 7.22 -17.73 31.71
#